data_AF-A0A954BV81-F1
#
_entry.id   AF-A0A954BV81-F1
#
_cell.length_a   1.000
_cell.length_b   1.000
_cell.length_c   1.000
_cell.angle_alpha   90.00
_cell.angle_beta   90.00
_cell.angle_gamma   90.00
#
_symmetry.space_group_name_H-M   'P 1'
#
loop_
_entity.id
_entity.type
_entity.pdbx_description
1 polymer ?
#
loop_
_entity_poly.entity_id
_entity_poly.type
_entity_poly.pdbx_seq_one_letter_code
_entity_poly.pdbx_strand_id
1 'polypeptide(L)'
;MFDVIPQIMAQAKRGICPTCGAPMQLAEAGQETRCDFCGGQSHLKFTLRALEPDAAKLEKATIKGATRWLSKQAKYEDCTCPGCGATFAVDAAQSIQTCKYCGAQSKLESRLVPITTDDVPEPAERTELDFENQRRDRLDYPWDVGTEQLIWRVLNEPESLPRLSLAMKFQRWAYINHTAAHFLPWLLQQIQRDEPAVAFAAADAVGKLLCEGDPTLWPGVIQACRGSVFDVNAKACVLHELGLGKGVCVKTLIDTAEYAASRGANEYACNALWAVNTLIGRNFDEHATIAQVVLYRMFYVTGPVLGWALYTMRESYLRGRYPVALLVQAIDEIGTERPELVQHLLDCVYAAPPENTDEFKQRLDLIRNAQTWGGRAAGFELIRGAVDDNAAMKDLVELIDADLDHPDAGEASESALYRLVTDGKQTHPALDTLVKKRGEGLSYRVKREYIRRNPETKLLDTSQRYNWQSDPKRGFDPEMQKLVDEWRELIRDSVDAYRKSRDACKELRNEADKLDVPVFLREEPATLPFGEEYQNNQREKQQEEERRDNQQSEMERLQSEYTRRIQELSEKMMANMQDQKLVQECTAEMTRLGAQLQQDMQKLMGA
;
A
#
# COMPACT_ATOMS: atom_id res chain seq x y z
N MET A 1 -29.99 -0.50 22.69
CA MET A 1 -29.86 0.27 21.43
C MET A 1 -28.89 1.37 21.78
N PHE A 2 -27.66 1.30 21.26
CA PHE A 2 -26.56 2.19 21.65
C PHE A 2 -26.49 3.30 20.60
N ASP A 3 -26.75 4.57 20.98
CA ASP A 3 -26.58 5.66 20.02
C ASP A 3 -25.11 6.05 19.92
N VAL A 4 -24.66 6.30 18.70
CA VAL A 4 -23.26 6.54 18.38
C VAL A 4 -22.96 8.04 18.52
N ILE A 5 -21.82 8.39 19.11
CA ILE A 5 -21.44 9.77 19.40
C ILE A 5 -20.74 10.40 18.18
N PRO A 6 -21.21 11.56 17.66
CA PRO A 6 -20.56 12.27 16.54
C PRO A 6 -19.11 12.69 16.81
N GLN A 7 -18.28 12.69 15.76
CA GLN A 7 -16.82 12.83 15.83
C GLN A 7 -16.31 14.16 16.43
N ILE A 8 -17.04 15.27 16.32
CA ILE A 8 -16.65 16.55 16.95
C ILE A 8 -16.50 16.41 18.47
N MET A 9 -17.24 15.48 19.06
CA MET A 9 -17.23 15.20 20.50
C MET A 9 -16.12 14.21 20.88
N ALA A 10 -15.77 13.28 19.98
CA ALA A 10 -14.58 12.46 20.13
C ALA A 10 -13.26 13.27 20.11
N GLN A 11 -13.19 14.32 19.28
CA GLN A 11 -12.01 15.19 19.13
C GLN A 11 -11.58 15.92 20.41
N ALA A 12 -12.49 16.16 21.36
CA ALA A 12 -12.21 16.87 22.61
C ALA A 12 -11.95 15.96 23.82
N LYS A 13 -11.88 14.63 23.63
CA LYS A 13 -12.09 13.62 24.70
C LYS A 13 -13.40 13.85 25.44
N ARG A 14 -14.42 14.41 24.77
CA ARG A 14 -15.70 14.82 25.38
C ARG A 14 -16.89 14.34 24.54
N GLY A 15 -17.36 13.13 24.77
CA GLY A 15 -18.58 12.60 24.16
C GLY A 15 -19.84 13.25 24.72
N ILE A 16 -20.98 13.07 24.05
CA ILE A 16 -22.29 13.22 24.69
C ILE A 16 -22.87 11.82 24.87
N CYS A 17 -23.32 11.52 26.08
CA CYS A 17 -23.97 10.26 26.35
C CYS A 17 -25.20 10.09 25.46
N PRO A 18 -25.27 9.01 24.67
CA PRO A 18 -26.42 8.77 23.81
C PRO A 18 -27.71 8.61 24.61
N THR A 19 -27.61 8.03 25.81
CA THR A 19 -28.76 7.75 26.67
C THR A 19 -29.33 9.00 27.34
N CYS A 20 -28.51 10.00 27.70
CA CYS A 20 -28.98 11.11 28.54
C CYS A 20 -28.54 12.52 28.10
N GLY A 21 -27.76 12.65 27.03
CA GLY A 21 -27.28 13.95 26.56
C GLY A 21 -26.14 14.55 27.39
N ALA A 22 -25.71 13.91 28.49
CA ALA A 22 -24.68 14.46 29.36
C ALA A 22 -23.28 14.37 28.73
N PRO A 23 -22.39 15.36 28.95
CA PRO A 23 -20.99 15.26 28.52
C PRO A 23 -20.30 14.06 29.18
N MET A 24 -19.50 13.32 28.41
CA MET A 24 -18.74 12.15 28.84
C MET A 24 -17.26 12.36 28.55
N GLN A 25 -16.36 12.02 29.46
CA GLN A 25 -14.94 11.90 29.10
C GLN A 25 -14.70 10.57 28.37
N LEU A 26 -14.19 10.63 27.14
CA LEU A 26 -13.88 9.43 26.36
C LEU A 26 -12.43 9.01 26.62
N ALA A 27 -12.24 7.75 27.02
CA ALA A 27 -10.92 7.14 27.21
C ALA A 27 -10.25 6.83 25.85
N GLU A 28 -8.96 6.49 25.88
CA GLU A 28 -8.20 6.11 24.68
C GLU A 28 -8.88 4.94 23.93
N ALA A 29 -8.76 4.97 22.60
CA ALA A 29 -9.56 4.22 21.65
C ALA A 29 -9.78 2.73 22.03
N GLY A 30 -11.02 2.28 21.92
CA GLY A 30 -11.39 0.86 22.01
C GLY A 30 -11.94 0.37 23.35
N GLN A 31 -12.18 1.24 24.34
CA GLN A 31 -12.78 0.83 25.61
C GLN A 31 -14.26 1.24 25.71
N GLU A 32 -15.05 0.40 26.38
CA GLU A 32 -16.37 0.77 26.89
C GLU A 32 -16.27 2.09 27.65
N THR A 33 -16.98 3.12 27.17
CA THR A 33 -17.11 4.38 27.90
C THR A 33 -18.42 4.34 28.67
N ARG A 34 -18.37 4.67 29.96
CA ARG A 34 -19.54 4.76 30.83
C ARG A 34 -19.85 6.23 31.11
N CYS A 35 -21.10 6.63 30.93
CA CYS A 35 -21.54 7.97 31.25
C CYS A 35 -21.50 8.20 32.77
N ASP A 36 -20.73 9.17 33.23
CA ASP A 36 -20.65 9.52 34.65
C ASP A 36 -21.99 10.06 35.21
N PHE A 37 -22.89 10.52 34.33
CA PHE A 37 -24.18 11.09 34.72
C PHE A 37 -25.28 10.03 34.85
N CYS A 38 -25.58 9.28 33.79
CA CYS A 38 -26.67 8.30 33.80
C CYS A 38 -26.20 6.84 33.92
N GLY A 39 -24.89 6.59 33.91
CA GLY A 39 -24.31 5.25 33.99
C GLY A 39 -24.38 4.42 32.72
N GLY A 40 -24.91 4.96 31.60
CA GLY A 40 -25.04 4.27 30.32
C GLY A 40 -23.68 3.92 29.70
N GLN A 41 -23.55 2.72 29.12
CA GLN A 41 -22.31 2.26 28.48
C GLN A 41 -22.38 2.48 26.96
N SER A 42 -21.25 2.79 26.32
CA SER A 42 -21.14 2.95 24.86
C SER A 42 -19.78 2.48 24.37
N HIS A 43 -19.75 1.77 23.24
CA HIS A 43 -18.52 1.27 22.62
C HIS A 43 -18.06 2.21 21.50
N LEU A 44 -16.79 2.61 21.54
CA LEU A 44 -16.12 3.26 20.42
C LEU A 44 -15.35 2.19 19.65
N LYS A 45 -15.79 1.85 18.43
CA LYS A 45 -15.11 0.86 17.59
C LYS A 45 -14.70 1.50 16.26
N PHE A 46 -13.39 1.74 16.10
CA PHE A 46 -12.78 2.21 14.85
C PHE A 46 -12.04 1.04 14.20
N THR A 47 -12.76 0.13 13.53
CA THR A 47 -12.15 -1.09 13.01
C THR A 47 -11.39 -0.88 11.72
N LEU A 48 -11.90 -0.11 10.76
CA LEU A 48 -11.22 0.08 9.48
C LEU A 48 -10.06 1.05 9.57
N ARG A 49 -10.14 2.07 10.44
CA ARG A 49 -9.02 3.01 10.69
C ARG A 49 -7.74 2.29 11.10
N ALA A 50 -7.85 1.14 11.76
CA ALA A 50 -6.75 0.29 12.20
C ALA A 50 -6.24 -0.70 11.11
N LEU A 51 -6.97 -0.85 10.01
CA LEU A 51 -6.81 -1.93 9.04
C LEU A 51 -6.54 -1.43 7.61
N GLU A 52 -5.98 -0.22 7.40
CA GLU A 52 -5.54 0.18 6.05
C GLU A 52 -4.61 -0.93 5.50
N PRO A 53 -4.95 -1.56 4.37
CA PRO A 53 -4.21 -2.71 3.87
C PRO A 53 -2.90 -2.25 3.25
N ASP A 54 -1.81 -2.95 3.53
CA ASP A 54 -0.55 -2.71 2.83
C ASP A 54 -0.71 -3.10 1.36
N ALA A 55 -0.51 -2.14 0.44
CA ALA A 55 -0.81 -2.36 -0.96
C ALA A 55 0.11 -3.39 -1.64
N ALA A 56 1.29 -3.65 -1.05
CA ALA A 56 2.07 -4.87 -1.21
C ALA A 56 2.98 -5.06 0.02
N LYS A 57 3.46 -6.29 0.25
CA LYS A 57 4.52 -6.55 1.24
C LYS A 57 5.83 -5.98 0.69
N LEU A 58 6.35 -4.95 1.33
CA LEU A 58 7.66 -4.41 1.01
C LEU A 58 8.74 -5.40 1.47
N GLU A 59 9.55 -5.89 0.53
CA GLU A 59 10.68 -6.76 0.84
C GLU A 59 11.90 -5.92 1.24
N LYS A 60 12.66 -6.43 2.22
CA LYS A 60 13.93 -5.79 2.61
C LYS A 60 15.00 -6.16 1.60
N ALA A 61 15.62 -5.15 0.99
CA ALA A 61 16.75 -5.37 0.11
C ALA A 61 17.95 -5.97 0.86
N THR A 62 18.53 -7.03 0.31
CA THR A 62 19.67 -7.75 0.91
C THR A 62 20.92 -7.54 0.05
N ILE A 63 21.35 -6.30 -0.12
CA ILE A 63 22.53 -5.98 -0.93
C ILE A 63 23.65 -5.51 0.00
N LYS A 64 24.86 -6.05 -0.18
CA LYS A 64 26.07 -5.59 0.50
C LYS A 64 26.31 -4.10 0.17
N GLY A 65 26.36 -3.24 1.19
CA GLY A 65 26.54 -1.80 1.03
C GLY A 65 25.22 -1.00 0.89
N ALA A 66 24.23 -1.48 0.12
CA ALA A 66 22.93 -0.80 0.01
C ALA A 66 22.08 -0.92 1.28
N THR A 67 22.40 -1.91 2.12
CA THR A 67 21.70 -2.21 3.37
C THR A 67 21.63 -1.01 4.31
N ARG A 68 22.57 -0.04 4.31
CA ARG A 68 22.48 1.12 5.22
C ARG A 68 21.45 2.18 4.81
N TRP A 69 21.27 2.45 3.51
CA TRP A 69 20.28 3.42 3.04
C TRP A 69 18.89 2.79 2.90
N LEU A 70 18.82 1.53 2.47
CA LEU A 70 17.57 0.75 2.49
C LEU A 70 17.17 0.36 3.91
N SER A 71 18.06 0.29 4.91
CA SER A 71 17.69 0.09 6.33
C SER A 71 17.37 1.37 7.09
N LYS A 72 17.60 2.56 6.52
CA LYS A 72 16.93 3.78 7.00
C LYS A 72 15.40 3.71 6.82
N GLN A 73 14.89 2.64 6.18
CA GLN A 73 13.52 2.17 6.33
C GLN A 73 13.07 2.26 7.80
N ALA A 74 12.28 3.29 8.10
CA ALA A 74 11.56 3.50 9.34
C ALA A 74 12.39 3.96 10.55
N LYS A 75 13.13 5.07 10.43
CA LYS A 75 13.18 6.00 11.57
C LYS A 75 11.83 6.71 11.66
N TYR A 76 10.96 6.21 12.54
CA TYR A 76 9.65 6.77 12.87
C TYR A 76 9.79 8.09 13.63
N GLU A 77 10.57 9.03 13.12
CA GLU A 77 10.90 10.24 13.88
C GLU A 77 9.94 11.38 13.56
N ASP A 78 9.34 11.42 12.35
CA ASP A 78 8.37 12.43 11.95
C ASP A 78 7.29 11.89 11.01
N CYS A 79 6.02 12.11 11.34
CA CYS A 79 4.89 11.85 10.46
C CYS A 79 4.09 13.11 10.19
N THR A 80 3.57 13.21 8.98
CA THR A 80 2.58 14.22 8.61
C THR A 80 1.17 13.66 8.92
N CYS A 81 0.25 14.47 9.43
CA CYS A 81 -1.13 14.03 9.65
C CYS A 81 -1.91 14.00 8.33
N PRO A 82 -2.67 12.94 7.99
CA PRO A 82 -3.51 12.94 6.79
C PRO A 82 -4.68 13.94 6.87
N GLY A 83 -5.17 14.22 8.09
CA GLY A 83 -6.29 15.15 8.28
C GLY A 83 -5.91 16.64 8.22
N CYS A 84 -4.73 17.02 8.72
CA CYS A 84 -4.34 18.45 8.78
C CYS A 84 -2.99 18.78 8.14
N GLY A 85 -2.25 17.80 7.64
CA GLY A 85 -0.95 18.02 7.02
C GLY A 85 0.17 18.45 7.98
N ALA A 86 -0.06 18.49 9.29
CA ALA A 86 0.97 18.88 10.27
C ALA A 86 1.98 17.76 10.51
N THR A 87 3.26 18.10 10.58
CA THR A 87 4.35 17.19 10.96
C THR A 87 4.48 17.08 12.49
N PHE A 88 4.59 15.85 12.99
CA PHE A 88 4.81 15.58 14.41
C PHE A 88 5.65 14.32 14.61
N ALA A 89 6.45 14.34 15.67
CA ALA A 89 7.19 13.18 16.10
C ALA A 89 6.27 12.08 16.61
N VAL A 90 6.61 10.83 16.28
CA VAL A 90 5.78 9.66 16.53
C VAL A 90 6.52 8.61 17.32
N ASP A 91 5.77 7.84 18.11
CA ASP A 91 6.33 6.69 18.82
C ASP A 91 6.45 5.49 17.86
N ALA A 92 7.67 5.08 17.50
CA ALA A 92 7.92 3.92 16.65
C ALA A 92 7.19 2.63 17.06
N ALA A 93 6.80 2.51 18.34
CA ALA A 93 6.12 1.34 18.86
C ALA A 93 4.61 1.28 18.55
N GLN A 94 3.98 2.39 18.15
CA GLN A 94 2.53 2.45 17.91
C GLN A 94 2.21 2.63 16.42
N SER A 95 1.49 1.66 15.84
CA SER A 95 1.04 1.71 14.44
C SER A 95 -0.13 2.69 14.21
N ILE A 96 -0.83 3.10 15.26
CA ILE A 96 -1.93 4.07 15.22
C ILE A 96 -1.57 5.23 16.11
N GLN A 97 -1.59 6.44 15.56
CA GLN A 97 -1.21 7.63 16.32
C GLN A 97 -2.26 8.71 16.20
N THR A 98 -2.39 9.44 17.30
CA THR A 98 -3.30 10.58 17.41
C THR A 98 -2.51 11.82 17.04
N CYS A 99 -2.90 12.50 15.96
CA CYS A 99 -2.29 13.79 15.63
C CYS A 99 -2.50 14.77 16.78
N LYS A 100 -1.41 15.29 17.34
CA LYS A 100 -1.46 16.27 18.44
C LYS A 100 -2.12 17.61 18.08
N TYR A 101 -2.30 17.89 16.78
CA TYR A 101 -2.87 19.15 16.29
C TYR A 101 -4.38 19.04 16.03
N CYS A 102 -4.83 18.03 15.27
CA CYS A 102 -6.25 17.87 14.92
C CYS A 102 -6.96 16.71 15.62
N GLY A 103 -6.25 15.93 16.45
CA GLY A 103 -6.81 14.77 17.14
C GLY A 103 -7.12 13.56 16.25
N ALA A 104 -6.85 13.63 14.94
CA ALA A 104 -7.11 12.52 14.03
C ALA A 104 -6.28 11.30 14.42
N GLN A 105 -6.96 10.20 14.74
CA GLN A 105 -6.34 8.88 14.80
C GLN A 105 -6.25 8.31 13.40
N SER A 106 -5.02 8.12 12.95
CA SER A 106 -4.71 7.44 11.71
C SER A 106 -3.75 6.32 12.03
N LYS A 107 -3.93 5.16 11.40
CA LYS A 107 -2.82 4.23 11.25
C LYS A 107 -1.71 5.04 10.58
N LEU A 108 -0.66 5.34 11.32
CA LEU A 108 0.52 5.91 10.71
C LEU A 108 1.20 4.75 10.05
N GLU A 109 0.77 4.52 8.81
CA GLU A 109 1.64 3.82 7.90
C GLU A 109 2.95 4.56 7.94
N SER A 110 4.01 3.78 8.13
CA SER A 110 5.39 4.17 7.97
C SER A 110 5.48 5.20 6.86
N ARG A 111 5.39 6.49 7.22
CA ARG A 111 5.56 7.57 6.26
C ARG A 111 7.03 7.51 6.00
N LEU A 112 7.34 6.82 4.91
CA LEU A 112 8.70 6.52 4.57
C LEU A 112 9.42 7.87 4.52
N VAL A 113 10.37 8.07 5.43
CA VAL A 113 11.13 9.32 5.49
C VAL A 113 11.72 9.53 4.10
N PRO A 114 11.50 10.71 3.48
CA PRO A 114 12.01 10.94 2.15
C PRO A 114 13.52 10.79 2.16
N ILE A 115 14.06 10.04 1.20
CA ILE A 115 15.50 9.99 0.98
C ILE A 115 15.86 11.20 0.13
N THR A 116 16.77 12.02 0.63
CA THR A 116 17.21 13.25 -0.02
C THR A 116 18.65 13.11 -0.53
N THR A 117 19.14 14.14 -1.22
CA THR A 117 20.56 14.23 -1.60
C THR A 117 21.50 14.28 -0.40
N ASP A 118 21.02 14.65 0.79
CA ASP A 118 21.84 14.65 2.00
C ASP A 118 22.08 13.22 2.54
N ASP A 119 21.26 12.26 2.10
CA ASP A 119 21.34 10.86 2.50
C ASP A 119 22.20 10.00 1.57
N VAL A 120 22.50 10.52 0.38
CA VAL A 120 23.14 9.77 -0.72
C VAL A 120 24.34 10.58 -1.22
N PRO A 121 25.56 10.00 -1.27
CA PRO A 121 26.71 10.72 -1.79
C PRO A 121 26.44 11.19 -3.23
N GLU A 122 27.02 12.32 -3.61
CA GLU A 122 26.97 12.77 -5.00
C GLU A 122 27.60 11.70 -5.91
N PRO A 123 26.97 11.34 -7.05
CA PRO A 123 27.57 10.40 -7.98
C PRO A 123 28.90 10.95 -8.47
N ALA A 124 29.88 10.08 -8.68
CA ALA A 124 31.20 10.48 -9.17
C ALA A 124 31.34 10.29 -10.68
N GLU A 125 32.21 11.07 -11.32
CA GLU A 125 32.66 10.76 -12.69
C GLU A 125 33.41 9.42 -12.68
N ARG A 126 33.06 8.55 -13.63
CA ARG A 126 33.68 7.25 -13.89
C ARG A 126 34.19 7.17 -15.31
N THR A 127 35.18 6.31 -15.48
CA THR A 127 35.84 6.07 -16.76
C THR A 127 35.43 4.75 -17.38
N GLU A 128 35.71 4.58 -18.67
CA GLU A 128 35.50 3.30 -19.34
C GLU A 128 36.38 2.20 -18.73
N LEU A 129 37.59 2.55 -18.29
CA LEU A 129 38.47 1.64 -17.54
C LEU A 129 37.85 1.15 -16.21
N ASP A 130 37.17 2.02 -15.46
CA ASP A 130 36.46 1.61 -14.23
C ASP A 130 35.37 0.58 -14.54
N PHE A 131 34.64 0.80 -15.64
CA PHE A 131 33.59 -0.11 -16.11
C PHE A 131 34.17 -1.45 -16.57
N GLU A 132 35.28 -1.44 -17.31
CA GLU A 132 36.00 -2.67 -17.68
C GLU A 132 36.54 -3.42 -16.46
N ASN A 133 37.09 -2.70 -15.49
CA ASN A 133 37.61 -3.30 -14.26
C ASN A 133 36.49 -3.93 -13.44
N GLN A 134 35.33 -3.28 -13.33
CA GLN A 134 34.16 -3.88 -12.68
C GLN A 134 33.70 -5.14 -13.39
N ARG A 135 33.60 -5.14 -14.73
CA ARG A 135 33.23 -6.33 -15.52
C ARG A 135 34.18 -7.50 -15.38
N ARG A 136 35.43 -7.24 -14.99
CA ARG A 136 36.48 -8.26 -14.76
C ARG A 136 36.61 -8.62 -13.28
N ASP A 137 35.68 -8.18 -12.43
CA ASP A 137 35.72 -8.32 -10.96
C ASP A 137 37.00 -7.78 -10.32
N ARG A 138 37.62 -6.76 -10.95
CA ARG A 138 38.85 -6.10 -10.48
C ARG A 138 38.58 -4.80 -9.71
N LEU A 139 37.32 -4.39 -9.62
CA LEU A 139 36.90 -3.21 -8.89
C LEU A 139 35.90 -3.61 -7.80
N ASP A 140 36.34 -3.50 -6.54
CA ASP A 140 35.52 -3.74 -5.35
C ASP A 140 34.63 -2.51 -5.07
N TYR A 141 33.72 -2.23 -6.01
CA TYR A 141 32.79 -1.11 -5.96
C TYR A 141 31.35 -1.65 -6.03
N PRO A 142 30.49 -1.34 -5.04
CA PRO A 142 29.19 -1.99 -4.90
C PRO A 142 28.13 -1.50 -5.89
N TRP A 143 28.41 -0.45 -6.67
CA TRP A 143 27.47 0.16 -7.60
C TRP A 143 27.90 -0.04 -9.05
N ASP A 144 26.93 -0.20 -9.94
CA ASP A 144 27.15 -0.32 -11.38
C ASP A 144 27.76 0.96 -11.95
N VAL A 145 29.01 0.86 -12.42
CA VAL A 145 29.81 2.00 -12.88
C VAL A 145 29.15 2.71 -14.06
N GLY A 146 28.55 1.95 -14.99
CA GLY A 146 27.90 2.52 -16.17
C GLY A 146 26.67 3.35 -15.82
N THR A 147 25.90 2.91 -14.81
CA THR A 147 24.69 3.59 -14.34
C THR A 147 25.01 4.83 -13.53
N GLU A 148 25.99 4.77 -12.61
CA GLU A 148 26.45 5.96 -11.89
C GLU A 148 27.00 7.00 -12.87
N GLN A 149 27.81 6.59 -13.84
CA GLN A 149 28.34 7.51 -14.85
C GLN A 149 27.24 8.17 -15.67
N LEU A 150 26.22 7.40 -16.07
CA LEU A 150 25.09 7.95 -16.80
C LEU A 150 24.39 9.03 -15.98
N ILE A 151 24.15 8.78 -14.70
CA ILE A 151 23.52 9.76 -13.80
C ILE A 151 24.42 10.99 -13.65
N TRP A 152 25.72 10.81 -13.37
CA TRP A 152 26.67 11.90 -13.27
C TRP A 152 26.69 12.77 -14.53
N ARG A 153 26.66 12.14 -15.72
CA ARG A 153 26.56 12.85 -17.01
C ARG A 153 25.27 13.64 -17.15
N VAL A 154 24.12 13.07 -16.78
CA VAL A 154 22.85 13.81 -16.80
C VAL A 154 22.88 15.03 -15.88
N LEU A 155 23.55 14.95 -14.73
CA LEU A 155 23.69 16.07 -13.79
C LEU A 155 24.64 17.17 -14.30
N ASN A 156 25.73 16.79 -14.98
CA ASN A 156 26.85 17.69 -15.27
C ASN A 156 26.96 18.12 -16.74
N GLU A 157 26.24 17.48 -17.67
CA GLU A 157 26.24 17.86 -19.08
C GLU A 157 25.63 19.27 -19.25
N PRO A 158 26.36 20.31 -19.68
CA PRO A 158 25.85 21.69 -19.71
C PRO A 158 24.78 21.92 -20.79
N GLU A 159 24.86 21.20 -21.90
CA GLU A 159 23.97 21.40 -23.05
C GLU A 159 22.69 20.57 -22.96
N SER A 160 21.53 21.19 -23.20
CA SER A 160 20.23 20.53 -23.01
C SER A 160 20.00 19.36 -23.97
N LEU A 161 20.42 19.46 -25.24
CA LEU A 161 20.18 18.42 -26.25
C LEU A 161 21.05 17.17 -26.02
N PRO A 162 22.37 17.27 -25.76
CA PRO A 162 23.16 16.14 -25.30
C PRO A 162 22.66 15.55 -23.97
N ARG A 163 22.26 16.38 -23.01
CA ARG A 163 21.68 15.92 -21.73
C ARG A 163 20.38 15.15 -21.93
N LEU A 164 19.52 15.59 -22.86
CA LEU A 164 18.33 14.86 -23.27
C LEU A 164 18.69 13.50 -23.87
N SER A 165 19.69 13.43 -24.76
CA SER A 165 20.18 12.17 -25.34
C SER A 165 20.68 11.20 -24.26
N LEU A 166 21.41 11.71 -23.26
CA LEU A 166 21.82 10.94 -22.08
C LEU A 166 20.62 10.46 -21.25
N ALA A 167 19.68 11.34 -20.91
CA ALA A 167 18.48 10.98 -20.15
C ALA A 167 17.65 9.90 -20.87
N MET A 168 17.58 9.95 -22.21
CA MET A 168 16.92 8.91 -23.02
C MET A 168 17.59 7.54 -22.91
N LYS A 169 18.84 7.42 -22.44
CA LYS A 169 19.48 6.11 -22.23
C LYS A 169 18.85 5.31 -21.10
N PHE A 170 18.14 5.93 -20.16
CA PHE A 170 17.27 5.21 -19.20
C PHE A 170 16.17 4.39 -19.89
N GLN A 171 15.99 4.56 -21.21
CA GLN A 171 15.13 3.66 -21.96
C GLN A 171 15.62 2.21 -21.95
N ARG A 172 16.93 1.99 -21.75
CA ARG A 172 17.57 0.68 -21.72
C ARG A 172 17.55 0.12 -20.29
N TRP A 173 17.00 -1.09 -20.14
CA TRP A 173 16.93 -1.81 -18.85
C TRP A 173 18.29 -2.03 -18.17
N ALA A 174 19.40 -2.02 -18.91
CA ALA A 174 20.74 -2.16 -18.34
C ALA A 174 21.09 -1.06 -17.31
N TYR A 175 20.49 0.13 -17.42
CA TYR A 175 20.67 1.23 -16.48
C TYR A 175 19.59 1.29 -15.39
N ILE A 176 18.66 0.34 -15.37
CA ILE A 176 17.57 0.26 -14.40
C ILE A 176 17.93 -0.83 -13.40
N ASN A 177 18.63 -0.44 -12.34
CA ASN A 177 19.16 -1.35 -11.33
C ASN A 177 19.27 -0.63 -9.96
N HIS A 178 19.82 -1.31 -8.95
CA HIS A 178 19.98 -0.74 -7.61
C HIS A 178 20.80 0.54 -7.54
N THR A 179 21.73 0.76 -8.48
CA THR A 179 22.52 1.99 -8.57
C THR A 179 21.65 3.17 -8.98
N ALA A 180 20.78 2.97 -9.97
CA ALA A 180 19.81 3.99 -10.35
C ALA A 180 18.83 4.32 -9.22
N ALA A 181 18.37 3.31 -8.47
CA ALA A 181 17.55 3.55 -7.29
C ALA A 181 18.32 4.29 -6.17
N HIS A 182 19.59 3.95 -5.96
CA HIS A 182 20.44 4.60 -4.95
C HIS A 182 20.62 6.09 -5.23
N PHE A 183 20.98 6.45 -6.46
CA PHE A 183 21.22 7.84 -6.88
C PHE A 183 19.96 8.58 -7.36
N LEU A 184 18.77 7.98 -7.20
CA LEU A 184 17.52 8.58 -7.61
C LEU A 184 17.24 9.96 -6.99
N PRO A 185 17.58 10.27 -5.72
CA PRO A 185 17.38 11.61 -5.17
C PRO A 185 18.09 12.73 -5.96
N TRP A 186 19.31 12.46 -6.45
CA TRP A 186 20.06 13.40 -7.29
C TRP A 186 19.38 13.57 -8.65
N LEU A 187 18.98 12.45 -9.28
CA LEU A 187 18.27 12.49 -10.55
C LEU A 187 16.92 13.23 -10.43
N LEU A 188 16.19 13.04 -9.33
CA LEU A 188 14.94 13.76 -9.04
C LEU A 188 15.18 15.26 -8.87
N GLN A 189 16.23 15.68 -8.17
CA GLN A 189 16.60 17.09 -8.05
C GLN A 189 16.88 17.71 -9.43
N GLN A 190 17.57 16.98 -10.31
CA GLN A 190 17.82 17.41 -11.69
C GLN A 190 16.52 17.49 -12.50
N ILE A 191 15.66 16.47 -12.41
CA ILE A 191 14.34 16.46 -13.05
C ILE A 191 13.57 17.73 -12.70
N GLN A 192 13.57 18.18 -11.44
CA GLN A 192 12.87 19.40 -11.05
C GLN A 192 13.46 20.67 -11.67
N ARG A 193 14.78 20.75 -11.83
CA ARG A 193 15.49 21.95 -12.32
C ARG A 193 15.55 22.07 -13.85
N ASP A 194 15.47 20.96 -14.57
CA ASP A 194 15.78 20.93 -16.01
C ASP A 194 14.67 21.52 -16.90
N GLU A 195 14.81 21.42 -18.21
CA GLU A 195 13.72 21.68 -19.16
C GLU A 195 12.73 20.50 -19.21
N PRO A 196 11.48 20.70 -19.66
CA PRO A 196 10.48 19.62 -19.72
C PRO A 196 10.94 18.39 -20.50
N ALA A 197 11.64 18.58 -21.63
CA ALA A 197 12.07 17.47 -22.49
C ALA A 197 13.03 16.52 -21.76
N VAL A 198 14.05 17.07 -21.09
CA VAL A 198 15.02 16.29 -20.29
C VAL A 198 14.33 15.67 -19.09
N ALA A 199 13.51 16.44 -18.37
CA ALA A 199 12.79 15.95 -17.19
C ALA A 199 11.89 14.76 -17.50
N PHE A 200 11.13 14.79 -18.59
CA PHE A 200 10.31 13.65 -18.99
C PHE A 200 11.17 12.42 -19.36
N ALA A 201 12.30 12.60 -20.03
CA ALA A 201 13.16 11.48 -20.41
C ALA A 201 13.84 10.86 -19.19
N ALA A 202 14.33 11.68 -18.26
CA ALA A 202 14.96 11.22 -17.02
C ALA A 202 13.96 10.56 -16.07
N ALA A 203 12.71 11.05 -16.03
CA ALA A 203 11.67 10.48 -15.17
C ALA A 203 11.30 9.02 -15.54
N ASP A 204 11.52 8.57 -16.79
CA ASP A 204 11.33 7.16 -17.21
C ASP A 204 12.10 6.18 -16.31
N ALA A 205 13.21 6.62 -15.70
CA ALA A 205 13.94 5.83 -14.71
C ALA A 205 13.07 5.46 -13.50
N VAL A 206 12.19 6.35 -13.03
CA VAL A 206 11.29 6.10 -11.89
C VAL A 206 10.30 4.99 -12.23
N GLY A 207 9.58 5.13 -13.34
CA GLY A 207 8.57 4.15 -13.76
C GLY A 207 9.20 2.79 -14.04
N LYS A 208 10.38 2.77 -14.66
CA LYS A 208 11.12 1.54 -14.93
C LYS A 208 11.66 0.87 -13.69
N LEU A 209 12.20 1.60 -12.72
CA LEU A 209 12.63 1.02 -11.45
C LEU A 209 11.45 0.36 -10.71
N LEU A 210 10.24 0.91 -10.84
CA LEU A 210 9.03 0.29 -10.29
C LEU A 210 8.53 -0.92 -11.11
N CYS A 211 8.91 -1.01 -12.38
CA CYS A 211 8.50 -2.07 -13.32
C CYS A 211 9.57 -3.15 -13.54
N GLU A 212 10.77 -3.00 -12.96
CA GLU A 212 11.93 -3.85 -13.22
C GLU A 212 11.69 -5.32 -12.84
N GLY A 213 10.85 -5.54 -11.81
CA GLY A 213 10.44 -6.85 -11.35
C GLY A 213 10.99 -7.21 -9.97
N ASP A 214 12.04 -6.53 -9.51
CA ASP A 214 12.57 -6.66 -8.15
C ASP A 214 11.75 -5.82 -7.15
N PRO A 215 10.97 -6.45 -6.26
CA PRO A 215 10.17 -5.74 -5.26
C PRO A 215 11.01 -5.00 -4.22
N THR A 216 12.31 -5.31 -4.09
CA THR A 216 13.21 -4.65 -3.14
C THR A 216 13.58 -3.22 -3.55
N LEU A 217 13.37 -2.85 -4.83
CA LEU A 217 13.57 -1.49 -5.34
C LEU A 217 12.44 -0.54 -4.94
N TRP A 218 11.20 -1.03 -4.86
CA TRP A 218 10.01 -0.19 -4.69
C TRP A 218 10.05 0.73 -3.45
N PRO A 219 10.43 0.26 -2.25
CA PRO A 219 10.46 1.12 -1.07
C PRO A 219 11.40 2.31 -1.26
N GLY A 220 12.61 2.07 -1.79
CA GLY A 220 13.62 3.11 -2.00
C GLY A 220 13.21 4.12 -3.06
N VAL A 221 12.61 3.65 -4.16
CA VAL A 221 12.10 4.51 -5.23
C VAL A 221 10.96 5.40 -4.73
N ILE A 222 9.98 4.82 -4.03
CA ILE A 222 8.85 5.57 -3.46
C ILE A 222 9.36 6.58 -2.42
N GLN A 223 10.30 6.19 -1.56
CA GLN A 223 10.95 7.07 -0.59
C GLN A 223 11.61 8.28 -1.22
N ALA A 224 12.45 8.06 -2.24
CA ALA A 224 13.10 9.16 -2.95
C ALA A 224 12.07 10.08 -3.61
N CYS A 225 11.04 9.52 -4.25
CA CYS A 225 9.99 10.30 -4.90
C CYS A 225 9.18 11.15 -3.91
N ARG A 226 8.95 10.70 -2.67
CA ARG A 226 8.21 11.47 -1.64
C ARG A 226 8.81 12.86 -1.40
N GLY A 227 10.14 13.00 -1.44
CA GLY A 227 10.79 14.31 -1.28
C GLY A 227 10.43 15.30 -2.39
N SER A 228 10.07 14.80 -3.58
CA SER A 228 9.68 15.64 -4.74
C SER A 228 8.17 15.78 -4.87
N VAL A 229 7.39 14.71 -4.70
CA VAL A 229 5.97 14.75 -5.07
C VAL A 229 5.11 15.58 -4.12
N PHE A 230 5.55 15.81 -2.88
CA PHE A 230 4.89 16.74 -1.95
C PHE A 230 5.30 18.22 -2.13
N ASP A 231 6.10 18.55 -3.16
CA ASP A 231 6.22 19.92 -3.64
C ASP A 231 5.17 20.15 -4.74
N VAL A 232 4.21 21.06 -4.51
CA VAL A 232 3.14 21.37 -5.47
C VAL A 232 3.66 22.05 -6.74
N ASN A 233 4.91 22.54 -6.73
CA ASN A 233 5.57 23.12 -7.89
C ASN A 233 6.46 22.09 -8.62
N ALA A 234 6.54 20.85 -8.13
CA ALA A 234 7.29 19.81 -8.79
C ALA A 234 6.67 19.46 -10.15
N LYS A 235 7.48 18.86 -11.01
CA LYS A 235 7.04 18.41 -12.33
C LYS A 235 6.15 17.18 -12.22
N ALA A 236 4.96 17.29 -12.80
CA ALA A 236 3.96 16.21 -12.85
C ALA A 236 4.47 14.91 -13.50
N CYS A 237 5.54 14.96 -14.33
CA CYS A 237 6.12 13.75 -14.92
C CYS A 237 6.47 12.68 -13.86
N VAL A 238 6.97 13.07 -12.68
CA VAL A 238 7.27 12.11 -11.60
C VAL A 238 6.00 11.42 -11.09
N LEU A 239 4.87 12.13 -11.01
CA LEU A 239 3.59 11.54 -10.61
C LEU A 239 3.14 10.47 -11.61
N HIS A 240 3.25 10.75 -12.91
CA HIS A 240 2.86 9.79 -13.95
C HIS A 240 3.74 8.53 -13.94
N GLU A 241 5.02 8.67 -13.66
CA GLU A 241 5.96 7.55 -13.55
C GLU A 241 5.68 6.70 -12.30
N LEU A 242 5.33 7.31 -11.17
CA LEU A 242 4.75 6.56 -10.03
C LEU A 242 3.47 5.82 -10.42
N GLY A 243 2.68 6.40 -11.33
CA GLY A 243 1.48 5.80 -11.91
C GLY A 243 1.73 4.54 -12.75
N LEU A 244 2.97 4.28 -13.16
CA LEU A 244 3.34 3.07 -13.90
C LEU A 244 3.67 1.87 -13.00
N GLY A 245 3.92 2.12 -11.71
CA GLY A 245 4.33 1.11 -10.75
C GLY A 245 3.22 0.14 -10.30
N LYS A 246 3.40 -0.39 -9.09
CA LYS A 246 2.46 -1.29 -8.40
C LYS A 246 1.56 -0.52 -7.41
N GLY A 247 0.58 -1.22 -6.84
CA GLY A 247 -0.42 -0.70 -5.91
C GLY A 247 0.17 0.01 -4.70
N VAL A 248 1.41 -0.32 -4.33
CA VAL A 248 2.23 0.41 -3.32
C VAL A 248 2.32 1.92 -3.56
N CYS A 249 2.16 2.39 -4.81
CA CYS A 249 2.23 3.81 -5.15
C CYS A 249 0.90 4.54 -4.90
N VAL A 250 -0.24 3.83 -4.83
CA VAL A 250 -1.58 4.44 -4.74
C VAL A 250 -1.71 5.38 -3.56
N LYS A 251 -1.21 4.96 -2.39
CA LYS A 251 -1.30 5.76 -1.16
C LYS A 251 -0.52 7.07 -1.26
N THR A 252 0.72 6.99 -1.74
CA THR A 252 1.56 8.18 -1.94
C THR A 252 0.91 9.16 -2.93
N LEU A 253 0.28 8.66 -3.99
CA LEU A 253 -0.40 9.50 -4.98
C LEU A 253 -1.69 10.14 -4.43
N ILE A 254 -2.51 9.40 -3.68
CA ILE A 254 -3.70 9.97 -3.01
C ILE A 254 -3.29 11.00 -1.97
N ASP A 255 -2.27 10.71 -1.15
CA ASP A 255 -1.73 11.66 -0.18
C ASP A 255 -1.22 12.94 -0.86
N THR A 256 -0.54 12.79 -1.99
CA THR A 256 -0.04 13.92 -2.81
C THR A 256 -1.20 14.74 -3.35
N ALA A 257 -2.24 14.08 -3.84
CA ALA A 257 -3.44 14.74 -4.37
C ALA A 257 -4.15 15.58 -3.30
N GLU A 258 -4.40 15.00 -2.12
CA GLU A 258 -5.04 15.70 -1.00
C GLU A 258 -4.17 16.88 -0.53
N TYR A 259 -2.86 16.65 -0.40
CA TYR A 259 -1.91 17.69 -0.02
C TYR A 259 -1.92 18.87 -1.01
N ALA A 260 -1.92 18.58 -2.32
CA ALA A 260 -1.94 19.59 -3.36
C ALA A 260 -3.28 20.34 -3.43
N ALA A 261 -4.41 19.62 -3.36
CA ALA A 261 -5.75 20.21 -3.34
C ALA A 261 -5.93 21.15 -2.14
N SER A 262 -5.45 20.77 -0.94
CA SER A 262 -5.50 21.61 0.27
C SER A 262 -4.72 22.93 0.15
N ARG A 263 -3.82 23.04 -0.84
CA ARG A 263 -3.03 24.24 -1.16
C ARG A 263 -3.55 24.99 -2.40
N GLY A 264 -4.69 24.56 -2.95
CA GLY A 264 -5.25 25.12 -4.18
C GLY A 264 -4.52 24.72 -5.45
N ALA A 265 -3.58 23.76 -5.39
CA ALA A 265 -2.85 23.25 -6.54
C ALA A 265 -3.64 22.11 -7.24
N ASN A 266 -4.86 22.44 -7.68
CA ASN A 266 -5.82 21.46 -8.20
C ASN A 266 -5.34 20.73 -9.46
N GLU A 267 -4.61 21.40 -10.35
CA GLU A 267 -4.02 20.76 -11.53
C GLU A 267 -3.01 19.67 -11.13
N TYR A 268 -2.14 19.96 -10.16
CA TYR A 268 -1.15 18.99 -9.68
C TYR A 268 -1.82 17.83 -8.93
N ALA A 269 -2.86 18.13 -8.12
CA ALA A 269 -3.69 17.10 -7.50
C ALA A 269 -4.32 16.18 -8.56
N CYS A 270 -4.80 16.75 -9.67
CA CYS A 270 -5.42 15.96 -10.73
C CYS A 270 -4.43 15.11 -11.51
N ASN A 271 -3.20 15.57 -11.72
CA ASN A 271 -2.14 14.74 -12.27
C ASN A 271 -1.81 13.55 -11.37
N ALA A 272 -1.81 13.73 -10.04
CA ALA A 272 -1.59 12.63 -9.10
C ALA A 272 -2.73 11.59 -9.16
N LEU A 273 -3.99 12.04 -9.20
CA LEU A 273 -5.15 11.14 -9.33
C LEU A 273 -5.24 10.48 -10.71
N TRP A 274 -4.78 11.15 -11.76
CA TRP A 274 -4.63 10.52 -13.07
C TRP A 274 -3.61 9.38 -13.04
N ALA A 275 -2.50 9.58 -12.34
CA ALA A 275 -1.53 8.51 -12.11
C ALA A 275 -2.15 7.33 -11.34
N VAL A 276 -3.02 7.58 -10.35
CA VAL A 276 -3.79 6.50 -9.69
C VAL A 276 -4.71 5.77 -10.68
N ASN A 277 -5.41 6.48 -11.55
CA ASN A 277 -6.23 5.85 -12.60
C ASN A 277 -5.39 5.00 -13.56
N THR A 278 -4.15 5.42 -13.84
CA THR A 278 -3.20 4.65 -14.65
C THR A 278 -2.78 3.36 -13.93
N LEU A 279 -2.52 3.41 -12.61
CA LEU A 279 -2.27 2.22 -11.79
C LEU A 279 -3.46 1.27 -11.81
N ILE A 280 -4.68 1.78 -11.63
CA ILE A 280 -5.92 0.99 -11.69
C ILE A 280 -6.05 0.34 -13.07
N GLY A 281 -5.80 1.06 -14.17
CA GLY A 281 -5.90 0.50 -15.53
C GLY A 281 -4.86 -0.57 -15.86
N ARG A 282 -3.79 -0.71 -15.08
CA ARG A 282 -2.67 -1.63 -15.34
C ARG A 282 -2.61 -2.82 -14.38
N ASN A 283 -2.93 -2.64 -13.10
CA ASN A 283 -2.73 -3.63 -12.04
C ASN A 283 -4.03 -4.32 -11.63
N PHE A 284 -4.60 -5.12 -12.53
CA PHE A 284 -5.89 -5.82 -12.33
C PHE A 284 -5.86 -6.81 -11.16
N ASP A 285 -4.71 -7.44 -10.92
CA ASP A 285 -4.44 -8.36 -9.82
C ASP A 285 -4.51 -7.67 -8.44
N GLU A 286 -4.32 -6.35 -8.39
CA GLU A 286 -4.30 -5.56 -7.17
C GLU A 286 -5.57 -4.74 -6.97
N HIS A 287 -6.57 -4.83 -7.86
CA HIS A 287 -7.82 -4.04 -7.78
C HIS A 287 -8.51 -4.15 -6.44
N ALA A 288 -8.55 -5.34 -5.85
CA ALA A 288 -9.14 -5.54 -4.53
C ALA A 288 -8.42 -4.71 -3.47
N THR A 289 -7.10 -4.71 -3.46
CA THR A 289 -6.29 -3.96 -2.50
C THR A 289 -6.38 -2.45 -2.74
N ILE A 290 -6.32 -2.02 -4.01
CA ILE A 290 -6.46 -0.62 -4.39
C ILE A 290 -7.84 -0.08 -3.98
N ALA A 291 -8.92 -0.83 -4.22
CA ALA A 291 -10.27 -0.44 -3.81
C ALA A 291 -10.38 -0.30 -2.29
N GLN A 292 -9.73 -1.16 -1.52
CA GLN A 292 -9.71 -1.05 -0.06
C GLN A 292 -8.96 0.20 0.41
N VAL A 293 -7.84 0.54 -0.24
CA VAL A 293 -7.13 1.80 0.02
C VAL A 293 -8.06 2.98 -0.28
N VAL A 294 -8.74 3.00 -1.42
CA VAL A 294 -9.66 4.10 -1.76
C VAL A 294 -10.79 4.21 -0.73
N LEU A 295 -11.44 3.11 -0.35
CA LEU A 295 -12.47 3.08 0.70
C LEU A 295 -11.96 3.63 2.03
N TYR A 296 -10.76 3.21 2.45
CA TYR A 296 -10.12 3.75 3.65
C TYR A 296 -9.85 5.25 3.55
N ARG A 297 -9.46 5.73 2.37
CA ARG A 297 -9.14 7.14 2.15
C ARG A 297 -10.38 8.04 2.12
N MET A 298 -11.56 7.51 1.82
CA MET A 298 -12.82 8.27 1.84
C MET A 298 -13.16 8.89 3.20
N PHE A 299 -12.62 8.36 4.30
CA PHE A 299 -12.77 8.97 5.63
C PHE A 299 -12.02 10.30 5.78
N TYR A 300 -11.05 10.59 4.90
CA TYR A 300 -10.10 11.70 5.07
C TYR A 300 -10.05 12.65 3.89
N VAL A 301 -10.36 12.19 2.67
CA VAL A 301 -10.24 13.02 1.46
C VAL A 301 -11.41 13.98 1.29
N THR A 302 -11.13 15.13 0.70
CA THR A 302 -12.08 16.22 0.51
C THR A 302 -12.03 16.80 -0.92
N GLY A 303 -12.96 17.71 -1.24
CA GLY A 303 -12.97 18.45 -2.51
C GLY A 303 -12.87 17.56 -3.76
N PRO A 304 -12.00 17.90 -4.74
CA PRO A 304 -11.88 17.14 -5.98
C PRO A 304 -11.34 15.70 -5.75
N VAL A 305 -10.59 15.45 -4.68
CA VAL A 305 -10.08 14.11 -4.34
C VAL A 305 -11.22 13.20 -3.89
N LEU A 306 -12.17 13.73 -3.11
CA LEU A 306 -13.39 13.03 -2.77
C LEU A 306 -14.28 12.78 -4.00
N GLY A 307 -14.42 13.78 -4.87
CA GLY A 307 -15.12 13.62 -6.16
C GLY A 307 -14.52 12.49 -7.01
N TRP A 308 -13.19 12.43 -7.10
CA TRP A 308 -12.49 11.31 -7.74
C TRP A 308 -12.75 9.97 -7.04
N ALA A 309 -12.67 9.90 -5.71
CA ALA A 309 -12.88 8.65 -4.98
C ALA A 309 -14.30 8.09 -5.20
N LEU A 310 -15.32 8.96 -5.13
CA LEU A 310 -16.71 8.61 -5.41
C LEU A 310 -16.90 8.12 -6.86
N TYR A 311 -16.37 8.87 -7.83
CA TYR A 311 -16.39 8.45 -9.24
C TYR A 311 -15.70 7.09 -9.42
N THR A 312 -14.55 6.90 -8.79
CA THR A 312 -13.74 5.69 -8.91
C THR A 312 -14.47 4.47 -8.34
N MET A 313 -15.07 4.58 -7.16
CA MET A 313 -15.80 3.47 -6.55
C MET A 313 -17.04 3.08 -7.36
N ARG A 314 -17.71 4.05 -8.00
CA ARG A 314 -19.00 3.85 -8.65
C ARG A 314 -18.94 3.53 -10.14
N GLU A 315 -18.05 4.20 -10.87
CA GLU A 315 -18.05 4.23 -12.34
C GLU A 315 -16.75 3.69 -12.97
N SER A 316 -15.72 3.36 -12.17
CA SER A 316 -14.45 2.85 -12.70
C SER A 316 -14.32 1.32 -12.70
N TYR A 317 -13.16 0.84 -13.14
CA TYR A 317 -12.77 -0.58 -13.10
C TYR A 317 -12.75 -1.21 -11.70
N LEU A 318 -12.73 -0.40 -10.63
CA LEU A 318 -12.80 -0.91 -9.25
C LEU A 318 -14.22 -1.34 -8.82
N ARG A 319 -15.26 -0.97 -9.59
CA ARG A 319 -16.64 -1.34 -9.28
C ARG A 319 -16.78 -2.87 -9.21
N GLY A 320 -17.27 -3.36 -8.08
CA GLY A 320 -17.48 -4.79 -7.82
C GLY A 320 -16.21 -5.60 -7.57
N ARG A 321 -15.05 -4.95 -7.32
CA ARG A 321 -13.77 -5.62 -7.09
C ARG A 321 -13.32 -5.65 -5.63
N TYR A 322 -14.11 -5.14 -4.70
CA TYR A 322 -13.85 -5.19 -3.26
C TYR A 322 -14.36 -6.49 -2.63
N PRO A 323 -13.73 -6.96 -1.54
CA PRO A 323 -14.35 -7.93 -0.65
C PRO A 323 -15.65 -7.35 -0.11
N VAL A 324 -16.75 -8.02 -0.40
CA VAL A 324 -18.12 -7.55 -0.13
C VAL A 324 -18.34 -7.23 1.36
N ALA A 325 -17.87 -8.09 2.26
CA ALA A 325 -17.97 -7.87 3.71
C ALA A 325 -17.26 -6.58 4.15
N LEU A 326 -16.10 -6.31 3.53
CA LEU A 326 -15.31 -5.13 3.83
C LEU A 326 -15.96 -3.84 3.32
N LEU A 327 -16.63 -3.88 2.16
CA LEU A 327 -17.42 -2.74 1.70
C LEU A 327 -18.59 -2.45 2.65
N VAL A 328 -19.35 -3.46 3.08
CA VAL A 328 -20.45 -3.26 4.03
C VAL A 328 -19.93 -2.67 5.34
N GLN A 329 -18.84 -3.20 5.86
CA GLN A 329 -18.20 -2.66 7.05
C GLN A 329 -17.74 -1.21 6.83
N ALA A 330 -17.18 -0.89 5.66
CA ALA A 330 -16.78 0.47 5.33
C ALA A 330 -17.96 1.43 5.27
N ILE A 331 -19.06 1.03 4.66
CA ILE A 331 -20.29 1.83 4.61
C ILE A 331 -20.87 2.00 6.03
N ASP A 332 -20.81 0.97 6.87
CA ASP A 332 -21.29 1.05 8.25
C ASP A 332 -20.48 2.06 9.09
N GLU A 333 -19.16 2.00 9.00
CA GLU A 333 -18.27 2.94 9.68
C GLU A 333 -18.40 4.36 9.10
N ILE A 334 -18.51 4.50 7.77
CA ILE A 334 -18.80 5.77 7.09
C ILE A 334 -20.15 6.34 7.54
N GLY A 335 -21.16 5.50 7.76
CA GLY A 335 -22.47 5.96 8.25
C GLY A 335 -22.43 6.65 9.60
N THR A 336 -21.39 6.40 10.39
CA THR A 336 -21.13 7.11 11.64
C THR A 336 -20.41 8.44 11.42
N GLU A 337 -19.36 8.43 10.60
CA GLU A 337 -18.43 9.57 10.50
C GLU A 337 -18.79 10.56 9.39
N ARG A 338 -19.30 10.04 8.28
CA ARG A 338 -19.61 10.76 7.03
C ARG A 338 -20.93 10.25 6.44
N PRO A 339 -22.06 10.37 7.17
CA PRO A 339 -23.35 9.84 6.74
C PRO A 339 -23.80 10.35 5.37
N GLU A 340 -23.33 11.53 4.93
CA GLU A 340 -23.58 12.09 3.61
C GLU A 340 -23.04 11.23 2.46
N LEU A 341 -22.05 10.37 2.71
CA LEU A 341 -21.46 9.51 1.68
C LEU A 341 -22.16 8.16 1.51
N VAL A 342 -22.93 7.72 2.51
CA VAL A 342 -23.50 6.36 2.55
C VAL A 342 -24.34 6.07 1.32
N GLN A 343 -25.26 6.98 0.99
CA GLN A 343 -26.21 6.82 -0.12
C GLN A 343 -25.50 6.55 -1.45
N HIS A 344 -24.38 7.23 -1.67
CA HIS A 344 -23.57 7.15 -2.88
C HIS A 344 -22.75 5.87 -2.97
N LEU A 345 -22.39 5.30 -1.81
CA LEU A 345 -21.67 4.04 -1.71
C LEU A 345 -22.57 2.82 -1.80
N LEU A 346 -23.87 2.94 -1.47
CA LEU A 346 -24.83 1.84 -1.66
C LEU A 346 -24.90 1.38 -3.12
N ASP A 347 -24.75 2.31 -4.08
CA ASP A 347 -24.69 2.00 -5.52
C ASP A 347 -23.45 1.18 -5.92
N CYS A 348 -22.43 1.18 -5.07
CA CYS A 348 -21.26 0.33 -5.25
C CYS A 348 -21.58 -1.10 -4.77
N VAL A 349 -22.53 -1.32 -3.86
CA VAL A 349 -22.79 -2.67 -3.35
C VAL A 349 -23.37 -3.56 -4.45
N TYR A 350 -22.54 -4.46 -4.99
CA TYR A 350 -22.91 -5.41 -6.03
C TYR A 350 -22.37 -6.79 -5.67
N ALA A 351 -23.29 -7.74 -5.49
CA ALA A 351 -22.97 -9.13 -5.26
C ALA A 351 -23.88 -10.04 -6.10
N ALA A 352 -23.32 -11.14 -6.58
CA ALA A 352 -24.10 -12.25 -7.10
C ALA A 352 -24.96 -12.87 -5.97
N PRO A 353 -26.01 -13.64 -6.29
CA PRO A 353 -26.69 -14.46 -5.29
C PRO A 353 -25.70 -15.33 -4.51
N PRO A 354 -25.94 -15.60 -3.22
CA PRO A 354 -25.06 -16.46 -2.43
C PRO A 354 -25.04 -17.87 -3.04
N GLU A 355 -23.86 -18.47 -3.10
CA GLU A 355 -23.64 -19.78 -3.70
C GLU A 355 -24.21 -20.92 -2.84
N ASN A 356 -24.28 -20.68 -1.52
CA ASN A 356 -24.74 -21.66 -0.55
C ASN A 356 -25.33 -20.98 0.71
N THR A 357 -25.94 -21.80 1.58
CA THR A 357 -26.57 -21.36 2.83
C THR A 357 -25.58 -20.72 3.80
N ASP A 358 -24.32 -21.15 3.84
CA ASP A 358 -23.33 -20.60 4.77
C ASP A 358 -22.91 -19.19 4.34
N GLU A 359 -22.72 -18.95 3.04
CA GLU A 359 -22.47 -17.62 2.51
C GLU A 359 -23.67 -16.69 2.75
N PHE A 360 -24.90 -17.19 2.58
CA PHE A 360 -26.11 -16.44 2.92
C PHE A 360 -26.13 -16.04 4.41
N LYS A 361 -25.78 -16.97 5.31
CA LYS A 361 -25.68 -16.70 6.76
C LYS A 361 -24.60 -15.67 7.07
N GLN A 362 -23.44 -15.73 6.42
CA GLN A 362 -22.39 -14.71 6.56
C GLN A 362 -22.89 -13.32 6.15
N ARG A 363 -23.63 -13.21 5.03
CA ARG A 363 -24.24 -11.95 4.60
C ARG A 363 -25.31 -11.46 5.57
N LEU A 364 -26.11 -12.37 6.13
CA LEU A 364 -27.10 -12.06 7.16
C LEU A 364 -26.44 -11.54 8.45
N ASP A 365 -25.31 -12.11 8.85
CA ASP A 365 -24.55 -11.65 10.00
C ASP A 365 -23.99 -10.24 9.81
N LEU A 366 -23.67 -9.82 8.57
CA LEU A 366 -23.30 -8.43 8.29
C LEU A 366 -24.46 -7.46 8.61
N ILE A 367 -25.70 -7.82 8.27
CA ILE A 367 -26.88 -7.01 8.57
C ILE A 367 -27.12 -6.95 10.09
N ARG A 368 -27.06 -8.10 10.77
CA ARG A 368 -27.27 -8.18 12.23
C ARG A 368 -26.25 -7.35 13.01
N ASN A 369 -25.00 -7.36 12.55
CA ASN A 369 -23.90 -6.72 13.24
C ASN A 369 -23.69 -5.25 12.82
N ALA A 370 -24.43 -4.75 11.83
CA ALA A 370 -24.34 -3.36 11.39
C ALA A 370 -24.82 -2.41 12.49
N GLN A 371 -24.04 -1.37 12.74
CA GLN A 371 -24.28 -0.38 13.80
C GLN A 371 -25.11 0.82 13.31
N THR A 372 -25.08 1.09 12.00
CA THR A 372 -25.74 2.22 11.36
C THR A 372 -26.81 1.75 10.37
N TRP A 373 -27.68 2.68 9.99
CA TRP A 373 -28.63 2.42 8.90
C TRP A 373 -27.90 2.12 7.58
N GLY A 374 -26.73 2.72 7.36
CA GLY A 374 -25.91 2.52 6.16
C GLY A 374 -25.36 1.12 6.05
N GLY A 375 -24.84 0.57 7.14
CA GLY A 375 -24.40 -0.82 7.21
C GLY A 375 -25.54 -1.81 6.97
N ARG A 376 -26.71 -1.57 7.58
CA ARG A 376 -27.91 -2.39 7.36
C ARG A 376 -28.37 -2.33 5.90
N ALA A 377 -28.48 -1.13 5.33
CA ALA A 377 -28.84 -0.92 3.93
C ALA A 377 -27.86 -1.62 2.99
N ALA A 378 -26.55 -1.47 3.22
CA ALA A 378 -25.52 -2.14 2.42
C ALA A 378 -25.63 -3.67 2.53
N GLY A 379 -25.86 -4.20 3.73
CA GLY A 379 -26.10 -5.62 3.94
C GLY A 379 -27.33 -6.13 3.19
N PHE A 380 -28.45 -5.36 3.19
CA PHE A 380 -29.65 -5.68 2.40
C PHE A 380 -29.38 -5.71 0.89
N GLU A 381 -28.48 -4.86 0.38
CA GLU A 381 -28.03 -4.89 -1.02
C GLU A 381 -27.30 -6.18 -1.42
N LEU A 382 -26.74 -6.92 -0.44
CA LEU A 382 -26.10 -8.22 -0.66
C LEU A 382 -27.08 -9.39 -0.71
N ILE A 383 -28.30 -9.20 -0.23
CA ILE A 383 -29.29 -10.28 -0.16
C ILE A 383 -29.99 -10.41 -1.51
N ARG A 384 -29.81 -11.57 -2.13
CA ARG A 384 -30.45 -11.96 -3.39
C ARG A 384 -30.84 -13.43 -3.34
N GLY A 385 -32.05 -13.73 -3.81
CA GLY A 385 -32.60 -15.10 -3.78
C GLY A 385 -32.95 -15.59 -2.38
N ALA A 386 -33.95 -16.47 -2.32
CA ALA A 386 -34.26 -17.21 -1.10
C ALA A 386 -33.35 -18.44 -0.97
N VAL A 387 -33.06 -18.85 0.26
CA VAL A 387 -32.35 -20.11 0.57
C VAL A 387 -33.30 -21.10 1.22
N ASP A 388 -32.99 -22.40 1.09
CA ASP A 388 -33.76 -23.51 1.69
C ASP A 388 -33.46 -23.69 3.19
N ASP A 389 -33.24 -22.60 3.92
CA ASP A 389 -33.05 -22.58 5.37
C ASP A 389 -34.14 -21.71 6.01
N ASN A 390 -35.18 -22.38 6.53
CA ASN A 390 -36.33 -21.73 7.12
C ASN A 390 -35.96 -20.76 8.27
N ALA A 391 -34.95 -21.08 9.07
CA ALA A 391 -34.55 -20.26 10.20
C ALA A 391 -33.84 -18.98 9.73
N ALA A 392 -32.89 -19.13 8.80
CA ALA A 392 -32.19 -17.98 8.23
C ALA A 392 -33.13 -17.06 7.43
N MET A 393 -34.06 -17.63 6.65
CA MET A 393 -35.06 -16.85 5.92
C MET A 393 -36.04 -16.13 6.84
N LYS A 394 -36.49 -16.77 7.92
CA LYS A 394 -37.35 -16.13 8.92
C LYS A 394 -36.65 -14.93 9.56
N ASP A 395 -35.41 -15.12 9.98
CA ASP A 395 -34.63 -14.07 10.63
C ASP A 395 -34.36 -12.88 9.70
N LEU A 396 -33.99 -13.14 8.44
CA LEU A 396 -33.84 -12.09 7.44
C LEU A 396 -35.14 -11.30 7.24
N VAL A 397 -36.29 -11.98 7.16
CA VAL A 397 -37.59 -11.33 6.98
C VAL A 397 -37.95 -10.47 8.19
N GLU A 398 -37.60 -10.90 9.42
CA GLU A 398 -37.78 -10.10 10.64
C GLU A 398 -36.91 -8.84 10.62
N LEU A 399 -35.66 -8.93 10.15
CA LEU A 399 -34.78 -7.77 9.98
C LEU A 399 -35.31 -6.79 8.92
N ILE A 400 -35.76 -7.30 7.77
CA ILE A 400 -36.39 -6.48 6.72
C ILE A 400 -37.60 -5.75 7.28
N ASP A 401 -38.49 -6.47 7.97
CA ASP A 401 -39.73 -5.89 8.51
C ASP A 401 -39.46 -4.80 9.55
N ALA A 402 -38.38 -4.92 10.33
CA ALA A 402 -37.96 -3.92 11.30
C ALA A 402 -37.47 -2.61 10.65
N ASP A 403 -36.81 -2.69 9.48
CA ASP A 403 -36.27 -1.53 8.79
C ASP A 403 -37.16 -0.99 7.65
N LEU A 404 -38.26 -1.68 7.27
CA LEU A 404 -39.16 -1.25 6.17
C LEU A 404 -39.69 0.18 6.33
N ASP A 405 -39.97 0.63 7.56
CA ASP A 405 -40.46 1.98 7.84
C ASP A 405 -39.33 2.95 8.23
N HIS A 406 -38.07 2.50 8.22
CA HIS A 406 -36.93 3.35 8.56
C HIS A 406 -36.73 4.40 7.45
N PRO A 407 -36.57 5.70 7.77
CA PRO A 407 -36.47 6.75 6.77
C PRO A 407 -35.33 6.53 5.76
N ASP A 408 -34.15 6.10 6.25
CA ASP A 408 -32.98 5.90 5.40
C ASP A 408 -32.74 4.45 4.94
N ALA A 409 -33.04 3.44 5.77
CA ALA A 409 -32.82 2.03 5.42
C ALA A 409 -34.01 1.39 4.67
N GLY A 410 -35.21 1.98 4.76
CA GLY A 410 -36.44 1.39 4.23
C GLY A 410 -36.41 1.08 2.75
N GLU A 411 -35.79 1.95 1.94
CA GLU A 411 -35.64 1.72 0.50
C GLU A 411 -34.77 0.47 0.21
N ALA A 412 -33.67 0.29 0.93
CA ALA A 412 -32.80 -0.87 0.78
C ALA A 412 -33.48 -2.16 1.29
N SER A 413 -34.21 -2.10 2.41
CA SER A 413 -35.00 -3.21 2.94
C SER A 413 -36.12 -3.62 1.98
N GLU A 414 -36.82 -2.66 1.40
CA GLU A 414 -37.84 -2.89 0.37
C GLU A 414 -37.23 -3.52 -0.89
N SER A 415 -36.07 -3.02 -1.33
CA SER A 415 -35.34 -3.57 -2.47
C SER A 415 -34.91 -5.02 -2.23
N ALA A 416 -34.43 -5.34 -1.03
CA ALA A 416 -34.12 -6.72 -0.62
C ALA A 416 -35.38 -7.60 -0.62
N LEU A 417 -36.49 -7.12 -0.04
CA LEU A 417 -37.76 -7.84 -0.06
C LEU A 417 -38.22 -8.13 -1.49
N TYR A 418 -38.16 -7.13 -2.37
CA TYR A 418 -38.47 -7.29 -3.78
C TYR A 418 -37.59 -8.36 -4.44
N ARG A 419 -36.27 -8.34 -4.21
CA ARG A 419 -35.35 -9.35 -4.76
C ARG A 419 -35.63 -10.75 -4.24
N LEU A 420 -35.97 -10.91 -2.96
CA LEU A 420 -36.36 -12.22 -2.40
C LEU A 420 -37.60 -12.79 -3.09
N VAL A 421 -38.61 -11.95 -3.37
CA VAL A 421 -39.81 -12.36 -4.09
C VAL A 421 -39.50 -12.64 -5.57
N THR A 422 -38.65 -11.84 -6.19
CA THR A 422 -38.32 -11.92 -7.63
C THR A 422 -37.41 -13.10 -7.97
N ASP A 423 -36.38 -13.35 -7.17
CA ASP A 423 -35.30 -14.27 -7.54
C ASP A 423 -35.58 -15.72 -7.11
N GLY A 424 -36.55 -15.93 -6.21
CA GLY A 424 -36.95 -17.26 -5.75
C GLY A 424 -37.63 -18.11 -6.83
N LYS A 425 -37.41 -19.44 -6.79
CA LYS A 425 -38.21 -20.39 -7.58
C LYS A 425 -39.66 -20.46 -7.06
N GLN A 426 -39.82 -20.41 -5.75
CA GLN A 426 -41.09 -20.41 -5.03
C GLN A 426 -41.03 -19.36 -3.91
N THR A 427 -42.18 -18.85 -3.50
CA THR A 427 -42.28 -17.91 -2.39
C THR A 427 -42.12 -18.65 -1.07
N HIS A 428 -41.19 -18.18 -0.24
CA HIS A 428 -40.90 -18.78 1.06
C HIS A 428 -42.00 -18.45 2.09
N PRO A 429 -42.43 -19.37 2.98
CA PRO A 429 -43.52 -19.13 3.96
C PRO A 429 -43.31 -17.92 4.89
N ALA A 430 -42.05 -17.57 5.18
CA ALA A 430 -41.72 -16.35 5.94
C ALA A 430 -42.19 -15.08 5.21
N LEU A 431 -42.09 -15.04 3.88
CA LEU A 431 -42.58 -13.91 3.07
C LEU A 431 -44.11 -13.83 3.11
N ASP A 432 -44.82 -14.95 3.06
CA ASP A 432 -46.29 -14.97 3.20
C ASP A 432 -46.73 -14.39 4.54
N THR A 433 -45.98 -14.69 5.60
CA THR A 433 -46.24 -14.14 6.95
C THR A 433 -46.07 -12.62 6.96
N LEU A 434 -45.00 -12.11 6.36
CA LEU A 434 -44.77 -10.66 6.24
C LEU A 434 -45.84 -9.99 5.37
N VAL A 435 -46.18 -10.58 4.22
CA VAL A 435 -47.22 -10.05 3.31
C VAL A 435 -48.58 -10.04 3.99
N LYS A 436 -48.92 -11.08 4.74
CA LYS A 436 -50.14 -11.09 5.56
C LYS A 436 -50.14 -10.00 6.64
N LYS A 437 -48.98 -9.73 7.24
CA LYS A 437 -48.83 -8.70 8.30
C LYS A 437 -48.96 -7.29 7.73
N ARG A 438 -48.25 -6.98 6.63
CA ARG A 438 -48.15 -5.64 6.05
C ARG A 438 -49.26 -5.32 5.04
N GLY A 439 -49.76 -6.33 4.33
CA GLY A 439 -50.85 -6.23 3.36
C GLY A 439 -50.64 -5.09 2.38
N GLU A 440 -51.61 -4.19 2.32
CA GLU A 440 -51.60 -3.02 1.43
C GLU A 440 -50.53 -1.97 1.77
N GLY A 441 -49.96 -2.01 2.98
CA GLY A 441 -48.85 -1.16 3.40
C GLY A 441 -47.50 -1.51 2.75
N LEU A 442 -47.42 -2.64 2.04
CA LEU A 442 -46.27 -2.93 1.19
C LEU A 442 -46.24 -2.03 -0.03
N SER A 443 -45.03 -1.78 -0.51
CA SER A 443 -44.86 -1.05 -1.75
C SER A 443 -45.54 -1.75 -2.92
N TYR A 444 -46.00 -0.94 -3.84
CA TYR A 444 -46.62 -1.37 -5.08
C TYR A 444 -45.75 -2.39 -5.86
N ARG A 445 -44.42 -2.22 -5.81
CA ARG A 445 -43.46 -3.08 -6.50
C ARG A 445 -43.43 -4.49 -5.89
N VAL A 446 -43.36 -4.58 -4.57
CA VAL A 446 -43.38 -5.88 -3.85
C VAL A 446 -44.73 -6.57 -4.05
N LYS A 447 -45.84 -5.83 -3.93
CA LYS A 447 -47.20 -6.39 -4.13
C LYS A 447 -47.37 -7.00 -5.52
N ARG A 448 -46.98 -6.27 -6.57
CA ARG A 448 -47.02 -6.76 -7.96
C ARG A 448 -46.30 -8.07 -8.11
N GLU A 449 -45.04 -8.10 -7.67
CA GLU A 449 -44.16 -9.23 -7.90
C GLU A 449 -44.61 -10.45 -7.11
N TYR A 450 -45.13 -10.22 -5.90
CA TYR A 450 -45.72 -11.27 -5.08
C TYR A 450 -46.97 -11.87 -5.73
N ILE A 451 -47.92 -11.05 -6.23
CA ILE A 451 -49.12 -11.52 -6.96
C ILE A 451 -48.72 -12.27 -8.23
N ARG A 452 -47.74 -11.75 -8.98
CA ARG A 452 -47.24 -12.40 -10.21
C ARG A 452 -46.71 -13.80 -9.92
N ARG A 453 -46.04 -13.99 -8.78
CA ARG A 453 -45.51 -15.29 -8.32
C ARG A 453 -46.58 -16.18 -7.70
N ASN A 454 -47.60 -15.58 -7.09
CA ASN A 454 -48.69 -16.26 -6.38
C ASN A 454 -50.05 -15.75 -6.87
N PRO A 455 -50.47 -16.09 -8.11
CA PRO A 455 -51.68 -15.52 -8.72
C PRO A 455 -52.96 -15.84 -7.95
N GLU A 456 -52.97 -16.95 -7.21
CA GLU A 456 -54.09 -17.41 -6.39
C GLU A 456 -54.06 -16.87 -4.95
N THR A 457 -53.14 -15.94 -4.64
CA THR A 457 -53.02 -15.40 -3.28
C THR A 457 -54.27 -14.66 -2.86
N LYS A 458 -54.68 -14.89 -1.60
CA LYS A 458 -55.76 -14.14 -0.93
C LYS A 458 -55.22 -13.06 0.01
N LEU A 459 -53.89 -12.89 0.04
CA LEU A 459 -53.22 -11.97 0.97
C LEU A 459 -53.20 -10.53 0.45
N LEU A 460 -53.36 -10.33 -0.86
CA LEU A 460 -53.34 -9.03 -1.54
C LEU A 460 -54.49 -8.94 -2.53
N ASP A 461 -54.95 -7.72 -2.82
CA ASP A 461 -55.98 -7.48 -3.84
C ASP A 461 -55.39 -7.65 -5.26
N THR A 462 -55.80 -8.72 -5.94
CA THR A 462 -55.37 -9.05 -7.31
C THR A 462 -56.12 -8.26 -8.39
N SER A 463 -57.16 -7.50 -8.03
CA SER A 463 -57.90 -6.67 -8.99
C SER A 463 -57.14 -5.40 -9.36
N GLN A 464 -56.20 -4.95 -8.53
CA GLN A 464 -55.36 -3.79 -8.80
C GLN A 464 -54.34 -4.12 -9.90
N ARG A 465 -54.26 -3.25 -10.91
CA ARG A 465 -53.28 -3.38 -11.99
C ARG A 465 -51.99 -2.70 -11.59
N TYR A 466 -50.93 -3.50 -11.51
CA TYR A 466 -49.60 -3.02 -11.20
C TYR A 466 -48.73 -2.95 -12.49
N ASN A 467 -48.74 -1.83 -13.20
CA ASN A 467 -47.77 -1.45 -14.23
C ASN A 467 -46.30 -1.48 -13.75
N TRP A 468 -45.38 -1.80 -14.66
CA TRP A 468 -43.94 -1.72 -14.41
C TRP A 468 -43.45 -0.27 -14.31
N GLN A 469 -42.54 -0.02 -13.35
CA GLN A 469 -41.80 1.23 -13.22
C GLN A 469 -40.33 0.84 -13.07
N SER A 470 -39.46 1.48 -13.85
CA SER A 470 -38.01 1.35 -13.65
C SER A 470 -37.61 2.03 -12.36
N ASP A 471 -36.70 1.42 -11.62
CA ASP A 471 -36.05 2.12 -10.51
C ASP A 471 -35.30 3.33 -11.08
N PRO A 472 -35.55 4.55 -10.55
CA PRO A 472 -34.69 5.67 -10.89
C PRO A 472 -33.27 5.29 -10.48
N LYS A 473 -32.29 5.51 -11.36
CA LYS A 473 -30.88 5.40 -10.96
C LYS A 473 -30.65 6.42 -9.85
N ARG A 474 -30.15 5.99 -8.69
CA ARG A 474 -29.76 6.92 -7.62
C ARG A 474 -28.73 7.88 -8.21
N GLY A 475 -29.00 9.17 -8.27
CA GLY A 475 -28.01 10.16 -8.70
C GLY A 475 -26.98 10.37 -7.60
N PHE A 476 -25.89 11.10 -7.90
CA PHE A 476 -25.28 11.85 -6.81
C PHE A 476 -26.25 12.98 -6.44
N ASP A 477 -26.29 13.35 -5.15
CA ASP A 477 -26.97 14.58 -4.76
C ASP A 477 -26.24 15.78 -5.39
N PRO A 478 -26.86 16.97 -5.46
CA PRO A 478 -26.25 18.12 -6.14
C PRO A 478 -24.86 18.51 -5.64
N GLU A 479 -24.56 18.31 -4.35
CA GLU A 479 -23.25 18.65 -3.77
C GLU A 479 -22.19 17.64 -4.19
N MET A 480 -22.48 16.35 -4.06
CA MET A 480 -21.55 15.29 -4.49
C MET A 480 -21.37 15.26 -6.01
N GLN A 481 -22.44 15.54 -6.77
CA GLN A 481 -22.39 15.66 -8.22
C GLN A 481 -21.45 16.79 -8.63
N LYS A 482 -21.51 17.94 -7.94
CA LYS A 482 -20.60 19.06 -8.18
C LYS A 482 -19.14 18.66 -7.99
N LEU A 483 -18.80 17.91 -6.94
CA LEU A 483 -17.43 17.42 -6.71
C LEU A 483 -16.95 16.49 -7.82
N VAL A 484 -17.83 15.58 -8.28
CA VAL A 484 -17.53 14.65 -9.37
C VAL A 484 -17.34 15.39 -10.70
N ASP A 485 -18.16 16.41 -10.97
CA ASP A 485 -18.07 17.21 -12.20
C ASP A 485 -16.84 18.13 -12.19
N GLU A 486 -16.52 18.75 -11.05
CA GLU A 486 -15.28 19.52 -10.86
C GLU A 486 -14.05 18.63 -11.11
N TRP A 487 -14.01 17.43 -10.53
CA TRP A 487 -12.96 16.45 -10.83
C TRP A 487 -12.87 16.14 -12.34
N ARG A 488 -14.01 15.88 -13.00
CA ARG A 488 -14.07 15.53 -14.44
C ARG A 488 -13.61 16.65 -15.35
N GLU A 489 -13.84 17.89 -14.98
CA GLU A 489 -13.35 19.06 -15.72
C GLU A 489 -11.83 19.18 -15.54
N LEU A 490 -11.35 19.23 -14.30
CA LEU A 490 -9.94 19.41 -13.98
C LEU A 490 -9.04 18.29 -14.54
N ILE A 491 -9.51 17.04 -14.55
CA ILE A 491 -8.76 15.93 -15.14
C ILE A 491 -8.62 16.06 -16.65
N ARG A 492 -9.64 16.56 -17.36
CA ARG A 492 -9.54 16.77 -18.82
C ARG A 492 -8.48 17.81 -19.12
N ASP A 493 -8.53 18.94 -18.41
CA ASP A 493 -7.57 20.02 -18.56
C ASP A 493 -6.14 19.54 -18.27
N SER A 494 -5.95 18.77 -17.19
CA SER A 494 -4.66 18.20 -16.82
C SER A 494 -4.12 17.23 -17.89
N VAL A 495 -4.99 16.36 -18.44
CA VAL A 495 -4.62 15.42 -19.51
C VAL A 495 -4.22 16.16 -20.78
N ASP A 496 -4.96 17.19 -21.16
CA ASP A 496 -4.68 17.97 -22.36
C ASP A 496 -3.40 18.80 -22.21
N ALA A 497 -3.17 19.41 -21.03
CA ALA A 497 -1.93 20.11 -20.70
C ALA A 497 -0.71 19.17 -20.74
N TYR A 498 -0.84 17.97 -20.19
CA TYR A 498 0.21 16.94 -20.25
C TYR A 498 0.51 16.50 -21.68
N ARG A 499 -0.53 16.20 -22.48
CA ARG A 499 -0.37 15.80 -23.89
C ARG A 499 0.34 16.87 -24.69
N LYS A 500 -0.09 18.13 -24.55
CA LYS A 500 0.56 19.28 -25.19
C LYS A 500 2.03 19.39 -24.79
N SER A 501 2.35 19.24 -23.51
CA SER A 501 3.72 19.29 -23.01
C SER A 501 4.58 18.16 -23.57
N ARG A 502 4.04 16.94 -23.63
CA ARG A 502 4.72 15.77 -24.19
C ARG A 502 4.95 15.92 -25.69
N ASP A 503 3.95 16.40 -26.43
CA ASP A 503 4.02 16.57 -27.88
C ASP A 503 5.02 17.69 -28.25
N ALA A 504 5.09 18.77 -27.46
CA ALA A 504 6.10 19.81 -27.62
C ALA A 504 7.54 19.28 -27.43
N CYS A 505 7.73 18.22 -26.64
CA CYS A 505 9.04 17.60 -26.44
C CYS A 505 9.41 16.61 -27.55
N LYS A 506 8.49 16.26 -28.46
CA LYS A 506 8.68 15.18 -29.44
C LYS A 506 9.78 15.51 -30.46
N GLU A 507 9.82 16.74 -30.97
CA GLU A 507 10.83 17.16 -31.95
C GLU A 507 12.24 17.13 -31.33
N LEU A 508 12.41 17.71 -30.14
CA LEU A 508 13.67 17.68 -29.40
C LEU A 508 14.16 16.25 -29.12
N ARG A 509 13.26 15.32 -28.77
CA ARG A 509 13.62 13.90 -28.60
C ARG A 509 14.13 13.26 -29.89
N ASN A 510 13.47 13.53 -31.01
CA ASN A 510 13.91 13.01 -32.31
C ASN A 510 15.26 13.61 -32.75
N GLU A 511 15.57 14.83 -32.33
CA GLU A 511 16.88 15.44 -32.54
C GLU A 511 17.95 14.84 -31.62
N ALA A 512 17.65 14.68 -30.33
CA ALA A 512 18.55 14.08 -29.35
C ALA A 512 18.87 12.61 -29.66
N ASP A 513 17.92 11.84 -30.19
CA ASP A 513 18.11 10.44 -30.59
C ASP A 513 19.13 10.27 -31.73
N LYS A 514 19.36 11.33 -32.53
CA LYS A 514 20.36 11.34 -33.60
C LYS A 514 21.76 11.68 -33.09
N LEU A 515 21.89 12.18 -31.87
CA LEU A 515 23.18 12.48 -31.27
C LEU A 515 23.79 11.21 -30.70
N ASP A 516 25.01 10.89 -31.11
CA ASP A 516 25.81 9.84 -30.47
C ASP A 516 26.57 10.45 -29.29
N VAL A 517 25.87 10.59 -28.15
CA VAL A 517 26.50 11.07 -26.91
C VAL A 517 27.00 9.86 -26.12
N PRO A 518 28.33 9.67 -25.98
CA PRO A 518 28.89 8.57 -25.20
C PRO A 518 28.63 8.80 -23.71
N VAL A 519 28.44 7.73 -22.94
CA VAL A 519 28.28 7.79 -21.47
C VAL A 519 29.63 8.15 -20.83
N PHE A 520 30.71 7.53 -21.27
CA PHE A 520 32.06 7.82 -20.80
C PHE A 520 32.66 8.98 -21.60
N LEU A 521 33.25 9.96 -20.92
CA LEU A 521 33.94 11.08 -21.56
C LEU A 521 35.37 10.73 -21.98
N ARG A 522 35.99 9.74 -21.33
CA ARG A 522 37.39 9.38 -21.49
C ARG A 522 37.55 7.87 -21.41
N GLU A 523 38.42 7.34 -22.26
CA GLU A 523 38.88 5.94 -22.21
C GLU A 523 39.76 5.70 -20.96
N GLU A 524 40.59 6.70 -20.60
CA GLU A 524 41.52 6.62 -19.47
C GLU A 524 41.17 7.62 -18.34
N PRO A 525 41.47 7.29 -17.07
CA PRO A 525 41.24 8.19 -15.95
C PRO A 525 41.97 9.52 -16.13
N ALA A 526 41.32 10.60 -15.69
CA ALA A 526 41.91 11.93 -15.58
C ALA A 526 43.05 11.92 -14.55
N THR A 527 44.19 11.31 -14.90
CA THR A 527 45.45 11.30 -14.13
C THR A 527 45.23 11.38 -12.62
N LEU A 528 44.73 10.31 -12.02
CA LEU A 528 44.82 10.14 -10.58
C LEU A 528 46.24 9.66 -10.24
N PRO A 529 46.97 10.31 -9.32
CA PRO A 529 48.31 9.89 -8.90
C PRO A 529 48.30 8.60 -8.04
N PHE A 530 47.22 7.83 -8.11
CA PHE A 530 46.95 6.67 -7.25
C PHE A 530 47.48 5.35 -7.82
N GLY A 531 48.28 5.37 -8.90
CA GLY A 531 48.86 4.15 -9.48
C GLY A 531 49.67 3.34 -8.46
N GLU A 532 50.48 4.02 -7.63
CA GLU A 532 51.26 3.35 -6.57
C GLU A 532 50.38 2.95 -5.37
N GLU A 533 49.45 3.80 -4.94
CA GLU A 533 48.63 3.53 -3.76
C GLU A 533 47.61 2.41 -4.02
N TYR A 534 47.03 2.35 -5.22
CA TYR A 534 46.17 1.24 -5.64
C TYR A 534 46.95 -0.06 -5.81
N GLN A 535 48.15 -0.02 -6.41
CA GLN A 535 49.00 -1.20 -6.53
C GLN A 535 49.49 -1.68 -5.16
N ASN A 536 49.76 -0.77 -4.22
CA ASN A 536 50.11 -1.12 -2.84
C ASN A 536 48.92 -1.73 -2.11
N ASN A 537 47.71 -1.15 -2.20
CA ASN A 537 46.50 -1.72 -1.62
C ASN A 537 46.17 -3.12 -2.21
N GLN A 538 46.41 -3.34 -3.51
CA GLN A 538 46.24 -4.65 -4.13
C GLN A 538 47.30 -5.67 -3.66
N ARG A 539 48.56 -5.24 -3.48
CA ARG A 539 49.60 -6.08 -2.89
C ARG A 539 49.32 -6.40 -1.43
N GLU A 540 48.82 -5.45 -0.65
CA GLU A 540 48.42 -5.67 0.74
C GLU A 540 47.24 -6.63 0.83
N LYS A 541 46.21 -6.48 0.00
CA LYS A 541 45.09 -7.43 -0.07
C LYS A 541 45.56 -8.84 -0.46
N GLN A 542 46.42 -8.97 -1.47
CA GLN A 542 46.99 -10.26 -1.86
C GLN A 542 47.84 -10.89 -0.74
N GLN A 543 48.64 -10.09 -0.05
CA GLN A 543 49.41 -10.57 1.12
C GLN A 543 48.51 -10.97 2.29
N GLU A 544 47.40 -10.27 2.50
CA GLU A 544 46.42 -10.61 3.54
C GLU A 544 45.67 -11.89 3.20
N GLU A 545 45.28 -12.08 1.94
CA GLU A 545 44.65 -13.31 1.44
C GLU A 545 45.61 -14.51 1.55
N GLU A 546 46.87 -14.34 1.12
CA GLU A 546 47.92 -15.36 1.27
C GLU A 546 48.19 -15.68 2.76
N ARG A 547 48.13 -14.69 3.67
CA ARG A 547 48.22 -14.95 5.11
C ARG A 547 47.04 -15.75 5.63
N ARG A 548 45.80 -15.44 5.19
CA ARG A 548 44.60 -16.19 5.60
C ARG A 548 44.65 -17.63 5.09
N ASP A 549 45.06 -17.85 3.85
CA ASP A 549 45.20 -19.18 3.27
C ASP A 549 46.28 -20.01 4.00
N ASN A 550 47.41 -19.38 4.34
CA ASN A 550 48.47 -20.01 5.13
C ASN A 550 48.01 -20.33 6.56
N GLN A 551 47.30 -19.41 7.23
CA GLN A 551 46.72 -19.64 8.55
C GLN A 551 45.70 -20.78 8.54
N GLN A 552 44.84 -20.83 7.52
CA GLN A 552 43.85 -21.89 7.37
C GLN A 552 44.50 -23.24 7.10
N SER A 553 45.49 -23.29 6.22
CA SER A 553 46.27 -24.51 5.95
C SER A 553 46.98 -25.03 7.21
N GLU A 554 47.53 -24.13 8.04
CA GLU A 554 48.19 -24.50 9.29
C GLU A 554 47.20 -24.99 10.36
N MET A 555 46.00 -24.39 10.44
CA MET A 555 44.92 -24.88 11.30
C MET A 555 44.49 -26.31 10.91
N GLU A 556 44.29 -26.57 9.62
CA GLU A 556 43.93 -27.90 9.11
C GLU A 556 45.04 -28.93 9.38
N ARG A 557 46.31 -28.53 9.23
CA ARG A 557 47.48 -29.37 9.54
C ARG A 557 47.51 -29.75 11.02
N LEU A 558 47.36 -28.78 11.93
CA LEU A 558 47.35 -29.03 13.37
C LEU A 558 46.16 -29.90 13.77
N GLN A 559 44.96 -29.58 13.30
CA GLN A 559 43.76 -30.38 13.58
C GLN A 559 43.95 -31.84 13.15
N SER A 560 44.53 -32.07 11.97
CA SER A 560 44.85 -33.41 11.48
C SER A 560 45.88 -34.13 12.35
N GLU A 561 46.94 -33.44 12.78
CA GLU A 561 48.00 -34.02 13.63
C GLU A 561 47.46 -34.42 15.01
N TYR A 562 46.69 -33.55 15.67
CA TYR A 562 46.09 -33.82 16.97
C TYR A 562 45.03 -34.93 16.89
N THR A 563 44.20 -34.92 15.84
CA THR A 563 43.20 -35.99 15.61
C THR A 563 43.87 -37.34 15.47
N ARG A 564 44.95 -37.44 14.68
CA ARG A 564 45.70 -38.69 14.52
C ARG A 564 46.27 -39.19 15.84
N ARG A 565 46.88 -38.32 16.66
CA ARG A 565 47.41 -38.70 17.98
C ARG A 565 46.33 -39.17 18.95
N ILE A 566 45.18 -38.50 18.98
CA ILE A 566 44.05 -38.90 19.81
C ILE A 566 43.53 -40.27 19.37
N GLN A 567 43.46 -40.52 18.06
CA GLN A 567 43.05 -41.82 17.53
C GLN A 567 44.05 -42.93 17.93
N GLU A 568 45.35 -42.71 17.78
CA GLU A 568 46.40 -43.66 18.21
C GLU A 568 46.28 -44.00 19.71
N LEU A 569 46.01 -43.01 20.56
CA LEU A 569 45.79 -43.20 22.00
C LEU A 569 44.49 -43.96 22.29
N SER A 570 43.42 -43.68 21.55
CA SER A 570 42.15 -44.39 21.66
C SER A 570 42.30 -45.86 21.26
N GLU A 571 42.99 -46.15 20.17
CA GLU A 571 43.28 -47.53 19.73
C GLU A 571 44.14 -48.27 20.76
N LYS A 572 45.17 -47.61 21.31
CA LYS A 572 46.01 -48.16 22.38
C LYS A 572 45.22 -48.44 23.66
N MET A 573 44.30 -47.54 24.02
CA MET A 573 43.41 -47.70 25.18
C MET A 573 42.46 -48.89 24.99
N MET A 574 41.85 -49.01 23.80
CA MET A 574 40.94 -50.12 23.46
C MET A 574 41.67 -51.47 23.46
N ALA A 575 42.89 -51.52 22.95
CA ALA A 575 43.72 -52.74 22.93
C ALA A 575 44.10 -53.23 24.34
N ASN A 576 44.10 -52.35 25.34
CA ASN A 576 44.58 -52.65 26.69
C ASN A 576 43.53 -52.33 27.78
N MET A 577 42.24 -52.52 27.47
CA MET A 577 41.14 -52.12 28.34
C MET A 577 41.13 -52.78 29.74
N GLN A 578 41.87 -53.89 29.92
CA GLN A 578 42.03 -54.56 31.21
C GLN A 578 43.09 -53.91 32.12
N ASP A 579 43.98 -53.08 31.58
CA ASP A 579 44.97 -52.33 32.33
C ASP A 579 44.42 -50.95 32.71
N GLN A 580 43.82 -50.86 33.90
CA GLN A 580 43.20 -49.62 34.41
C GLN A 580 44.19 -48.45 34.48
N LYS A 581 45.47 -48.71 34.74
CA LYS A 581 46.48 -47.66 34.84
C LYS A 581 46.74 -47.07 33.45
N LEU A 582 46.92 -47.92 32.44
CA LEU A 582 47.13 -47.47 31.06
C LEU A 582 45.91 -46.73 30.50
N VAL A 583 44.68 -47.17 30.83
CA VAL A 583 43.45 -46.48 30.44
C VAL A 583 43.39 -45.07 31.04
N GLN A 584 43.75 -44.91 32.31
CA GLN A 584 43.82 -43.59 32.97
C GLN A 584 44.88 -42.69 32.32
N GLU A 585 46.06 -43.22 32.02
CA GLU A 585 47.14 -42.49 31.35
C GLU A 585 46.74 -42.03 29.94
N CYS A 586 46.12 -42.90 29.13
CA CYS A 586 45.64 -42.54 27.80
C CYS A 586 44.52 -41.48 27.85
N THR A 587 43.60 -41.59 28.81
CA THR A 587 42.51 -40.61 29.00
C THR A 587 43.04 -39.23 29.39
N ALA A 588 44.01 -39.17 30.32
CA ALA A 588 44.64 -37.93 30.73
C ALA A 588 45.39 -37.27 29.56
N GLU A 589 46.10 -38.07 28.75
CA GLU A 589 46.85 -37.57 27.60
C GLU A 589 45.94 -37.07 26.47
N MET A 590 44.84 -37.77 26.14
CA MET A 590 43.86 -37.29 25.17
C MET A 590 43.23 -35.96 25.60
N THR A 591 42.93 -35.80 26.90
CA THR A 591 42.40 -34.56 27.46
C THR A 591 43.41 -33.41 27.33
N ARG A 592 44.69 -33.68 27.61
CA ARG A 592 45.79 -32.71 27.45
C ARG A 592 45.95 -32.27 25.99
N LEU A 593 45.93 -33.21 25.05
CA LEU A 593 46.02 -32.93 23.61
C LEU A 593 44.85 -32.09 23.11
N GLY A 594 43.62 -32.36 23.58
CA GLY A 594 42.45 -31.54 23.25
C GLY A 594 42.58 -30.09 23.74
N ALA A 595 43.05 -29.89 24.97
CA ALA A 595 43.31 -28.55 25.51
C ALA A 595 44.42 -27.82 24.73
N GLN A 596 45.46 -28.54 24.31
CA GLN A 596 46.57 -27.95 23.56
C GLN A 596 46.18 -27.55 22.14
N LEU A 597 45.38 -28.36 21.44
CA LEU A 597 44.80 -28.00 20.14
C LEU A 597 43.98 -26.71 20.25
N GLN A 598 43.14 -26.59 21.28
CA GLN A 598 42.33 -25.39 21.48
C GLN A 598 43.20 -24.14 21.72
N GLN A 599 44.29 -24.28 22.48
CA GLN A 599 45.23 -23.17 22.71
C GLN A 599 45.98 -22.77 21.42
N ASP A 600 46.40 -23.73 20.61
CA ASP A 600 47.10 -23.47 19.35
C ASP A 600 46.18 -22.84 18.30
N MET A 601 44.91 -23.27 18.21
CA MET A 601 43.90 -22.61 17.38
C MET A 601 43.64 -21.16 17.80
N GLN A 602 43.58 -20.89 19.11
CA GLN A 602 43.41 -19.52 19.63
C GLN A 602 44.59 -18.61 19.28
N LYS A 603 45.82 -19.13 19.30
CA LYS A 603 47.01 -18.37 18.89
C LYS A 603 46.98 -18.03 17.40
N LEU A 604 46.51 -18.94 16.55
CA LEU A 604 46.41 -18.72 15.10
C LEU A 604 45.29 -17.74 14.72
N MET A 605 44.19 -17.68 15.48
CA MET A 605 43.11 -16.71 15.25
C MET A 605 43.40 -15.31 15.82
N GLY A 606 44.37 -15.20 16.75
CA GLY A 606 44.72 -13.94 17.42
C GLY A 606 45.97 -13.24 16.87
N ALA A 607 46.62 -13.82 15.87
CA ALA A 607 47.82 -13.30 15.18
C ALA A 607 47.49 -12.99 13.73
#